data_AF-A0A969XUW0-F1
#
_entry.id   AF-A0A969XUW0-F1
#
_cell.length_a   1.000
_cell.length_b   1.000
_cell.length_c   1.000
_cell.angle_alpha   90.00
_cell.angle_beta   90.00
_cell.angle_gamma   90.00
#
_symmetry.space_group_name_H-M   'P 1'
#
loop_
_entity.id
_entity.type
_entity.pdbx_description
1 polymer ?
#
loop_
_entity_poly.entity_id
_entity_poly.type
_entity_poly.pdbx_seq_one_letter_code
_entity_poly.pdbx_strand_id
1 'polypeptide(L)'
;MSLDDLVRRVAEDTFEALAFMLPMTCDGDAAIDAPAVTASVRFAGPFAGTLLLTVEQAMLAELAGNMLGAMDPQDLTDEQQADGLKELLNVICGNLLPELAGQEAVFDVLAPELREGASLPGGAAPLASVRLDLDAGRASLALYAPADAPVLAAHHTG
;
A
#
# COMPACT_ATOMS: atom_id res chain seq x y z
N MET A 1 10.64 -2.02 -16.66
CA MET A 1 10.21 -2.13 -15.25
C MET A 1 8.71 -2.40 -15.30
N SER A 2 8.28 -3.55 -14.77
CA SER A 2 6.87 -3.92 -14.75
C SER A 2 6.07 -3.01 -13.81
N LEU A 3 4.74 -3.05 -13.89
CA LEU A 3 3.88 -2.32 -12.96
C LEU A 3 4.04 -2.85 -11.53
N ASP A 4 4.17 -4.17 -11.35
CA ASP A 4 4.45 -4.78 -10.06
C ASP A 4 5.80 -4.32 -9.50
N ASP A 5 6.86 -4.22 -10.30
CA ASP A 5 8.16 -3.70 -9.84
C ASP A 5 8.05 -2.24 -9.35
N LEU A 6 7.25 -1.42 -10.04
CA LEU A 6 7.02 -0.03 -9.64
C LEU A 6 6.27 0.05 -8.30
N VAL A 7 5.16 -0.68 -8.18
CA VAL A 7 4.35 -0.70 -6.95
C VAL A 7 5.17 -1.23 -5.78
N ARG A 8 5.95 -2.30 -6.01
CA ARG A 8 6.88 -2.86 -5.03
C ARG A 8 7.89 -1.81 -4.57
N ARG A 9 8.62 -1.18 -5.50
CA ARG A 9 9.66 -0.19 -5.17
C ARG A 9 9.09 0.95 -4.34
N VAL A 10 8.00 1.57 -4.79
CA VAL A 10 7.38 2.71 -4.07
C VAL A 10 6.96 2.31 -2.67
N ALA A 11 6.40 1.11 -2.51
CA ALA A 11 5.98 0.63 -1.21
C ALA A 11 7.18 0.32 -0.30
N GLU A 12 8.18 -0.41 -0.78
CA GLU A 12 9.43 -0.71 -0.06
C GLU A 12 10.13 0.57 0.39
N ASP A 13 10.32 1.53 -0.51
CA ASP A 13 10.91 2.85 -0.22
C ASP A 13 10.14 3.58 0.89
N THR A 14 8.81 3.49 0.89
CA THR A 14 7.96 4.18 1.86
C THR A 14 7.95 3.49 3.22
N PHE A 15 7.90 2.15 3.25
CA PHE A 15 8.03 1.37 4.49
C PHE A 15 9.38 1.60 5.16
N GLU A 16 10.47 1.58 4.38
CA GLU A 16 11.82 1.83 4.90
C GLU A 16 11.95 3.26 5.43
N ALA A 17 11.50 4.26 4.67
CA ALA A 17 11.72 5.66 5.02
C ALA A 17 10.85 6.16 6.18
N LEU A 18 9.60 5.67 6.30
CA LEU A 18 8.62 6.23 7.25
C LEU A 18 8.19 5.26 8.35
N ALA A 19 8.09 3.96 8.02
CA ALA A 19 7.75 2.95 9.01
C ALA A 19 8.98 2.28 9.61
N PHE A 20 10.20 2.60 9.14
CA PHE A 20 11.47 1.97 9.54
C PHE A 20 11.46 0.44 9.44
N MET A 21 10.65 -0.12 8.52
CA MET A 21 10.54 -1.55 8.28
C MET A 21 11.28 -1.89 6.99
N LEU A 22 12.27 -2.77 7.09
CA LEU A 22 13.21 -3.04 6.00
C LEU A 22 12.73 -4.21 5.13
N PRO A 23 12.73 -4.06 3.80
CA PRO A 23 12.49 -5.16 2.88
C PRO A 23 13.49 -6.30 3.08
N MET A 24 12.95 -7.51 3.17
CA MET A 24 13.71 -8.75 3.23
C MET A 24 13.53 -9.56 1.95
N THR A 25 14.57 -10.31 1.61
CA THR A 25 14.45 -11.35 0.58
C THR A 25 13.84 -12.60 1.21
N CYS A 26 12.74 -13.08 0.65
CA CYS A 26 12.12 -14.34 1.04
C CYS A 26 12.03 -15.28 -0.17
N ASP A 27 12.27 -16.57 0.04
CA ASP A 27 12.22 -17.61 -1.00
C ASP A 27 10.84 -18.30 -1.09
N GLY A 28 9.79 -17.77 -0.45
CA GLY A 28 8.52 -18.48 -0.26
C GLY A 28 7.28 -17.68 -0.62
N ASP A 29 6.35 -18.30 -1.35
CA ASP A 29 5.09 -17.67 -1.77
C ASP A 29 3.91 -17.88 -0.77
N ALA A 30 4.22 -18.15 0.50
CA ALA A 30 3.20 -18.40 1.50
C ALA A 30 2.36 -17.14 1.79
N ALA A 31 1.04 -17.30 1.80
CA ALA A 31 0.11 -16.23 2.16
C ALA A 31 0.35 -15.71 3.58
N ILE A 32 -0.21 -14.53 3.88
CA ILE A 32 -0.31 -14.04 5.26
C ILE A 32 -1.32 -14.95 5.98
N ASP A 33 -0.82 -15.94 6.72
CA ASP A 33 -1.63 -16.83 7.58
C ASP A 33 -1.96 -16.19 8.94
N ALA A 34 -1.46 -14.98 9.20
CA ALA A 34 -1.69 -14.22 10.42
C ALA A 34 -2.93 -13.31 10.31
N PRO A 35 -3.53 -12.90 11.45
CA PRO A 35 -4.51 -11.82 11.47
C PRO A 35 -3.94 -10.58 10.78
N ALA A 36 -4.71 -9.97 9.89
CA ALA A 36 -4.27 -8.85 9.07
C ALA A 36 -5.31 -7.74 9.06
N VAL A 37 -4.85 -6.51 8.85
CA VAL A 37 -5.67 -5.30 8.76
C VAL A 37 -5.47 -4.67 7.40
N THR A 38 -6.57 -4.31 6.74
CA THR A 38 -6.57 -3.71 5.42
C THR A 38 -7.06 -2.27 5.47
N ALA A 39 -6.29 -1.37 4.89
CA ALA A 39 -6.70 -0.03 4.55
C ALA A 39 -6.89 0.11 3.03
N SER A 40 -7.76 1.01 2.62
CA SER A 40 -7.94 1.38 1.21
C SER A 40 -7.98 2.87 1.02
N VAL A 41 -7.49 3.33 -0.12
CA VAL A 41 -7.57 4.71 -0.56
C VAL A 41 -8.07 4.74 -2.00
N ARG A 42 -9.03 5.62 -2.27
CA ARG A 42 -9.58 5.84 -3.61
C ARG A 42 -9.00 7.11 -4.19
N PHE A 43 -8.76 7.10 -5.48
CA PHE A 43 -8.29 8.28 -6.21
C PHE A 43 -9.06 8.44 -7.52
N ALA A 44 -9.15 9.68 -8.01
CA ALA A 44 -9.77 10.01 -9.29
C ALA A 44 -9.00 11.13 -9.99
N GLY A 45 -8.90 11.07 -11.32
CA GLY A 45 -8.16 12.02 -12.14
C GLY A 45 -8.23 11.59 -13.61
N PRO A 46 -7.10 11.55 -14.35
CA PRO A 46 -7.05 10.97 -15.69
C PRO A 46 -7.60 9.53 -15.79
N PHE A 47 -7.54 8.79 -14.68
CA PHE A 47 -8.29 7.56 -14.44
C PHE A 47 -8.66 7.50 -12.96
N ALA A 48 -9.58 6.59 -12.61
CA ALA A 48 -9.98 6.34 -11.24
C ALA A 48 -9.57 4.93 -10.81
N GLY A 49 -9.27 4.78 -9.53
CA GLY A 49 -8.82 3.52 -8.99
C GLY A 49 -8.84 3.44 -7.48
N THR A 50 -8.36 2.33 -6.96
CA THR A 50 -8.26 2.08 -5.52
C THR A 50 -6.95 1.35 -5.23
N LEU A 51 -6.23 1.82 -4.23
CA LEU A 51 -5.07 1.15 -3.69
C LEU A 51 -5.43 0.53 -2.34
N LEU A 52 -5.11 -0.75 -2.17
CA LEU A 52 -5.28 -1.48 -0.91
C LEU A 52 -3.92 -1.75 -0.33
N LEU A 53 -3.78 -1.57 0.98
CA LEU A 53 -2.65 -2.02 1.77
C LEU A 53 -3.16 -2.94 2.86
N THR A 54 -2.65 -4.17 2.90
CA THR A 54 -2.91 -5.13 3.96
C THR A 54 -1.61 -5.40 4.70
N VAL A 55 -1.63 -5.32 6.02
CA VAL A 55 -0.47 -5.61 6.89
C VAL A 55 -0.87 -6.63 7.94
N GLU A 56 0.08 -7.41 8.42
CA GLU A 56 -0.12 -8.22 9.61
C GLU A 56 -0.47 -7.34 10.81
N GLN A 57 -1.47 -7.77 11.59
CA GLN A 57 -1.94 -7.00 12.76
C GLN A 57 -0.83 -6.75 13.78
N ALA A 58 0.13 -7.68 13.89
CA ALA A 58 1.28 -7.54 14.78
C ALA A 58 2.18 -6.33 14.43
N MET A 59 2.18 -5.88 13.17
CA MET A 59 2.98 -4.75 12.72
C MET A 59 2.37 -3.39 13.10
N LEU A 60 1.07 -3.34 13.41
CA LEU A 60 0.34 -2.07 13.49
C LEU A 60 0.87 -1.11 14.54
N ALA A 61 1.18 -1.61 15.74
CA ALA A 61 1.66 -0.77 16.83
C ALA A 61 2.98 -0.10 16.44
N GLU A 62 3.96 -0.87 15.96
CA GLU A 62 5.27 -0.37 15.55
C GLU A 62 5.18 0.55 14.33
N LEU A 63 4.43 0.15 13.30
CA LEU A 63 4.17 0.94 12.10
C LEU A 63 3.61 2.31 12.48
N ALA A 64 2.57 2.33 13.31
CA ALA A 64 1.93 3.57 13.72
C ALA A 64 2.81 4.38 14.68
N GLY A 65 3.58 3.73 15.55
CA GLY A 65 4.55 4.39 16.42
C GLY A 65 5.56 5.18 15.61
N ASN A 66 6.10 4.57 14.55
CA ASN A 66 7.06 5.20 13.65
C ASN A 66 6.42 6.32 12.81
N MET A 67 5.24 6.07 12.24
CA MET A 67 4.49 7.06 11.45
C MET A 67 4.04 8.29 12.24
N LEU A 68 3.61 8.10 13.49
CA LEU A 68 3.05 9.15 14.34
C LEU A 68 4.09 9.78 15.28
N GLY A 69 5.31 9.25 15.33
CA GLY A 69 6.37 9.72 16.21
C GLY A 69 6.11 9.44 17.69
N ALA A 70 5.48 8.31 18.02
CA ALA A 70 5.21 7.90 19.39
C ALA A 70 6.50 7.44 20.09
N MET A 71 6.66 7.78 21.38
CA MET A 71 7.81 7.33 22.17
C MET A 71 7.74 5.84 22.51
N ASP A 72 6.54 5.33 22.78
CA ASP A 72 6.26 3.91 22.99
C ASP A 72 5.07 3.50 22.10
N PRO A 73 5.27 2.58 21.14
CA PRO A 73 4.19 2.01 20.33
C PRO A 73 3.03 1.42 21.14
N GLN A 74 3.28 0.95 22.36
CA GLN A 74 2.27 0.33 23.22
C GLN A 74 1.28 1.34 23.82
N ASP A 75 1.61 2.63 23.79
CA ASP A 75 0.71 3.69 24.26
C ASP A 75 -0.35 4.08 23.22
N LEU A 76 -0.22 3.60 21.98
CA LEU A 76 -1.14 3.93 20.90
C LEU A 76 -2.44 3.13 21.01
N THR A 77 -3.56 3.86 20.95
CA THR A 77 -4.89 3.24 20.84
C THR A 77 -5.05 2.55 19.49
N ASP A 78 -5.99 1.62 19.38
CA ASP A 78 -6.32 0.96 18.11
C ASP A 78 -6.69 1.96 17.00
N GLU A 79 -7.31 3.09 17.37
CA GLU A 79 -7.63 4.18 16.45
C GLU A 79 -6.38 4.89 15.93
N GLN A 80 -5.42 5.19 16.81
CA GLN A 80 -4.14 5.77 16.40
C GLN A 80 -3.31 4.78 15.57
N GLN A 81 -3.37 3.49 15.88
CA GLN A 81 -2.73 2.46 15.07
C GLN A 81 -3.32 2.39 13.65
N ALA A 82 -4.65 2.47 13.56
CA ALA A 82 -5.35 2.56 12.28
C ALA A 82 -5.00 3.85 11.52
N ASP A 83 -4.86 4.99 12.22
CA ASP A 83 -4.45 6.25 11.62
C ASP A 83 -3.03 6.16 11.03
N GLY A 84 -2.08 5.55 11.73
CA GLY A 84 -0.73 5.32 11.21
C GLY A 84 -0.73 4.50 9.91
N LEU A 85 -1.51 3.41 9.85
CA LEU A 85 -1.66 2.60 8.63
C LEU A 85 -2.29 3.40 7.48
N LYS A 86 -3.34 4.17 7.78
CA LYS A 86 -4.03 5.03 6.81
C LYS A 86 -3.10 6.09 6.23
N GLU A 87 -2.32 6.76 7.07
CA GLU A 87 -1.33 7.75 6.63
C GLU A 87 -0.24 7.12 5.77
N LEU A 88 0.26 5.93 6.14
CA LEU A 88 1.24 5.22 5.33
C LEU A 88 0.69 4.92 3.93
N LEU A 89 -0.55 4.39 3.86
CA LEU A 89 -1.21 4.14 2.58
C LEU A 89 -1.43 5.43 1.76
N ASN A 90 -1.77 6.53 2.42
CA ASN A 90 -1.95 7.82 1.76
C ASN A 90 -0.63 8.30 1.13
N VAL A 91 0.49 8.18 1.84
CA VAL A 91 1.82 8.52 1.32
C VAL A 91 2.21 7.61 0.16
N ILE A 92 2.02 6.29 0.28
CA ILE A 92 2.29 5.35 -0.82
C ILE A 92 1.48 5.74 -2.06
N CYS A 93 0.19 6.06 -1.90
CA CYS A 93 -0.66 6.51 -3.00
C CYS A 93 -0.13 7.82 -3.63
N GLY A 94 0.22 8.81 -2.80
CA GLY A 94 0.79 10.08 -3.24
C GLY A 94 2.13 9.95 -3.96
N ASN A 95 2.95 8.96 -3.59
CA ASN A 95 4.21 8.65 -4.26
C ASN A 95 4.00 7.84 -5.55
N LEU A 96 2.97 7.00 -5.59
CA LEU A 96 2.69 6.11 -6.71
C LEU A 96 2.05 6.85 -7.90
N LEU A 97 1.08 7.72 -7.66
CA LEU A 97 0.31 8.38 -8.73
C LEU A 97 1.16 9.19 -9.73
N PRO A 98 2.17 9.98 -9.28
CA PRO A 98 3.06 10.70 -10.20
C PRO A 98 3.91 9.77 -11.08
N GLU A 99 4.32 8.61 -10.57
CA GLU A 99 5.07 7.62 -11.35
C GLU A 99 4.16 6.91 -12.38
N LEU A 100 2.87 6.74 -12.08
CA LEU A 100 1.90 6.08 -12.97
C LEU A 100 1.40 6.97 -14.12
N ALA A 101 1.19 8.26 -13.86
CA ALA A 101 0.51 9.17 -14.80
C ALA A 101 1.35 10.39 -15.22
N GLY A 102 2.57 10.50 -14.69
CA GLY A 102 3.45 11.65 -14.89
C GLY A 102 3.23 12.77 -13.85
N GLN A 103 4.27 13.58 -13.66
CA GLN A 103 4.33 14.64 -12.65
C GLN A 103 3.29 15.77 -12.85
N GLU A 104 2.75 15.91 -14.05
CA GLU A 104 1.75 16.94 -14.39
C GLU A 104 0.30 16.45 -14.19
N ALA A 105 0.10 15.15 -13.95
CA ALA A 105 -1.23 14.59 -13.73
C ALA A 105 -1.78 14.98 -12.36
N VAL A 106 -3.01 15.49 -12.33
CA VAL A 106 -3.69 15.87 -11.10
C VAL A 106 -4.69 14.79 -10.71
N PHE A 107 -4.59 14.34 -9.46
CA PHE A 107 -5.54 13.40 -8.86
C PHE A 107 -6.15 13.99 -7.60
N ASP A 108 -7.46 13.78 -7.45
CA ASP A 108 -8.16 13.89 -6.18
C ASP A 108 -8.03 12.57 -5.42
N VAL A 109 -7.31 12.60 -4.30
CA VAL A 109 -7.14 11.45 -3.41
C VAL A 109 -8.14 11.59 -2.26
N LEU A 110 -9.02 10.60 -2.10
CA LEU A 110 -9.96 10.56 -0.99
C LEU A 110 -9.26 10.09 0.28
N ALA A 111 -9.86 10.39 1.44
CA ALA A 111 -9.32 9.92 2.72
C ALA A 111 -9.27 8.37 2.74
N PRO A 112 -8.17 7.78 3.25
CA PRO A 112 -8.07 6.34 3.43
C PRO A 112 -9.04 5.83 4.51
N GLU A 113 -9.52 4.61 4.34
CA GLU A 113 -10.50 3.96 5.22
C GLU A 113 -10.07 2.53 5.54
N LEU A 114 -10.33 2.07 6.77
CA LEU A 114 -10.20 0.65 7.11
C LEU A 114 -11.31 -0.16 6.44
N ARG A 115 -11.00 -1.41 6.09
CA ARG A 115 -11.97 -2.31 5.48
C ARG A 115 -11.72 -3.77 5.84
N GLU A 116 -12.76 -4.56 5.66
CA GLU A 116 -12.69 -6.01 5.78
C GLU A 116 -12.18 -6.64 4.48
N GLY A 117 -11.26 -7.59 4.63
CA GLY A 117 -10.70 -8.41 3.55
C GLY A 117 -9.62 -7.71 2.71
N ALA A 118 -8.77 -8.52 2.08
CA ALA A 118 -7.61 -8.07 1.31
C ALA A 118 -7.91 -7.77 -0.18
N SER A 119 -9.17 -7.89 -0.61
CA SER A 119 -9.57 -7.67 -2.02
C SER A 119 -10.85 -6.84 -2.13
N LEU A 120 -11.03 -6.17 -3.27
CA LEU A 120 -12.26 -5.45 -3.55
C LEU A 120 -13.45 -6.41 -3.73
N PRO A 121 -14.66 -6.02 -3.26
CA PRO A 121 -15.86 -6.80 -3.51
C PRO A 121 -16.15 -6.87 -5.01
N GLY A 122 -16.72 -7.99 -5.47
CA GLY A 122 -17.10 -8.19 -6.87
C GLY A 122 -16.08 -8.95 -7.74
N GLY A 123 -14.97 -9.41 -7.16
CA GLY A 123 -14.05 -10.33 -7.85
C GLY A 123 -13.22 -9.70 -8.97
N ALA A 124 -13.13 -8.37 -9.02
CA ALA A 124 -12.21 -7.68 -9.90
C ALA A 124 -10.78 -8.12 -9.58
N ALA A 125 -9.99 -8.46 -10.60
CA ALA A 125 -8.57 -8.71 -10.42
C ALA A 125 -7.82 -7.37 -10.30
N PRO A 126 -6.81 -7.27 -9.43
CA PRO A 126 -5.96 -6.09 -9.38
C PRO A 126 -5.12 -5.98 -10.68
N LEU A 127 -4.79 -4.75 -11.07
CA LEU A 127 -3.84 -4.48 -12.15
C LEU A 127 -2.41 -4.84 -11.74
N ALA A 128 -2.08 -4.69 -10.46
CA ALA A 128 -0.82 -5.10 -9.88
C ALA A 128 -1.03 -5.51 -8.43
N SER A 129 -0.30 -6.54 -7.99
CA SER A 129 -0.45 -7.10 -6.65
C SER A 129 0.90 -7.59 -6.16
N VAL A 130 1.44 -6.93 -5.14
CA VAL A 130 2.78 -7.23 -4.62
C VAL A 130 2.71 -7.61 -3.15
N ARG A 131 3.51 -8.61 -2.78
CA ARG A 131 3.80 -8.95 -1.38
C ARG A 131 5.16 -8.38 -1.01
N LEU A 132 5.23 -7.79 0.18
CA LEU A 132 6.45 -7.35 0.83
C LEU A 132 6.67 -8.22 2.07
N ASP A 133 7.84 -8.84 2.15
CA ASP A 133 8.33 -9.43 3.38
C ASP A 133 9.26 -8.40 4.02
N LEU A 134 8.93 -7.97 5.22
CA LEU A 134 9.66 -6.98 5.99
C LEU A 134 10.23 -7.66 7.24
N ASP A 135 11.26 -7.06 7.83
CA ASP A 135 11.83 -7.53 9.10
C ASP A 135 10.82 -7.57 10.25
N ALA A 136 9.82 -6.67 10.23
CA ALA A 136 8.73 -6.60 11.21
C ALA A 136 7.52 -7.52 10.90
N GLY A 137 7.41 -8.07 9.69
CA GLY A 137 6.26 -8.88 9.27
C GLY A 137 5.94 -8.77 7.79
N ARG A 138 4.73 -9.18 7.39
CA ARG A 138 4.31 -9.15 5.98
C ARG A 138 3.29 -8.07 5.67
N ALA A 139 3.44 -7.49 4.48
CA ALA A 139 2.48 -6.60 3.87
C ALA A 139 2.15 -7.03 2.44
N SER A 140 0.99 -6.61 1.94
CA SER A 140 0.64 -6.72 0.53
C SER A 140 -0.07 -5.47 0.04
N LEU A 141 0.26 -5.06 -1.18
CA LEU A 141 -0.40 -3.96 -1.86
C LEU A 141 -1.11 -4.48 -3.11
N ALA A 142 -2.31 -3.95 -3.36
CA ALA A 142 -3.08 -4.25 -4.56
C ALA A 142 -3.63 -2.97 -5.18
N LEU A 143 -3.27 -2.73 -6.44
CA LEU A 143 -3.75 -1.61 -7.23
C LEU A 143 -4.89 -2.06 -8.14
N TYR A 144 -6.02 -1.38 -8.05
CA TYR A 144 -7.19 -1.59 -8.90
C TYR A 144 -7.44 -0.34 -9.73
N ALA A 145 -7.50 -0.50 -11.05
CA ALA A 145 -7.94 0.52 -11.98
C ALA A 145 -8.39 -0.16 -13.29
N PRO A 146 -9.04 0.56 -14.22
CA PRO A 146 -9.41 0.02 -15.53
C PRO A 146 -8.19 -0.48 -16.31
N ALA A 147 -8.34 -1.60 -17.03
CA ALA A 147 -7.26 -2.19 -17.84
C ALA A 147 -6.90 -1.37 -19.09
N ASP A 148 -7.68 -0.34 -19.41
CA ASP A 148 -7.40 0.66 -20.43
C ASP A 148 -6.88 1.98 -19.83
N ALA A 149 -6.61 2.02 -18.52
CA ALA A 149 -6.02 3.19 -17.89
C ALA A 149 -4.69 3.54 -18.59
N PRO A 150 -4.44 4.83 -18.87
CA PRO A 150 -3.28 5.28 -19.64
C PRO A 150 -1.92 4.86 -19.04
N VAL A 151 -1.92 4.49 -17.75
CA VAL A 151 -0.81 3.85 -17.00
C VAL A 151 -0.17 2.67 -17.75
N LEU A 152 -0.97 1.86 -18.45
CA LEU A 152 -0.49 0.62 -19.06
C LEU A 152 0.27 0.83 -20.38
N ALA A 153 0.17 2.00 -21.01
CA ALA A 153 0.87 2.27 -22.26
C ALA A 153 2.40 2.42 -22.07
N ALA A 154 2.84 2.83 -20.87
CA ALA A 154 4.26 3.04 -20.56
C ALA A 154 4.98 1.78 -20.03
N HIS A 155 4.25 0.85 -19.41
CA HIS A 155 4.82 -0.30 -18.69
C HIS A 155 4.63 -1.67 -19.36
N HIS A 156 3.94 -1.74 -20.50
CA HIS A 156 3.76 -2.99 -21.29
C HIS A 156 4.91 -3.33 -22.26
N THR A 157 5.98 -2.53 -22.31
CA THR A 157 7.11 -2.83 -23.20
C THR A 157 8.17 -3.64 -22.45
N GLY A 158 7.94 -4.96 -22.35
CA GLY A 158 8.87 -5.93 -21.79
C GLY A 158 8.72 -7.27 -22.50
#